data_AF-A0A2R7UH96-F1
#
_entry.id   AF-A0A2R7UH96-F1
#
_cell.length_a   1.000
_cell.length_b   1.000
_cell.length_c   1.000
_cell.angle_alpha   90.00
_cell.angle_beta   90.00
_cell.angle_gamma   90.00
#
_symmetry.space_group_name_H-M   'P 1'
#
loop_
_entity.id
_entity.type
_entity.pdbx_description
1 polymer ?
#
loop_
_entity_poly.entity_id
_entity_poly.type
_entity_poly.pdbx_seq_one_letter_code
_entity_poly.pdbx_strand_id
1 'polypeptide(L)'
;MPRGDKDKYTDKQKRKAEHIEESYEHKGVPKDQAEASAWATVNKQSGGGEKKGGSGKATSSSEKKTARSDSAKRAAKSRQGHSRTSDSSLETQSKQSLMKEARSKDIKGRSTMTKAQLVEALKHA
;
A
#
# COMPACT_ATOMS: atom_id res chain seq x y z
N MET A 1 0.91 -8.57 -9.32
CA MET A 1 2.22 -8.13 -9.87
C MET A 1 1.99 -7.03 -10.90
N PRO A 2 2.93 -6.08 -11.12
CA PRO A 2 2.82 -5.16 -12.26
C PRO A 2 2.69 -5.98 -13.53
N ARG A 3 1.59 -5.80 -14.27
CA ARG A 3 1.30 -6.53 -15.51
C ARG A 3 2.13 -5.99 -16.69
N GLY A 4 3.45 -5.97 -16.55
CA GLY A 4 4.35 -5.47 -17.60
C GLY A 4 5.81 -5.43 -17.17
N ASP A 5 6.68 -5.24 -18.15
CA ASP A 5 8.12 -5.26 -17.96
C ASP A 5 8.58 -4.21 -16.94
N LYS A 6 9.52 -4.61 -16.09
CA LYS A 6 10.12 -3.75 -15.05
C LYS A 6 11.06 -2.69 -15.64
N ASP A 7 11.05 -2.48 -16.94
CA ASP A 7 11.90 -1.56 -17.67
C ASP A 7 11.64 -0.11 -17.34
N LYS A 8 10.41 0.20 -16.91
CA LYS A 8 10.01 1.53 -16.44
C LYS A 8 10.52 1.86 -15.03
N TYR A 9 11.18 0.92 -14.36
CA TYR A 9 11.75 1.11 -13.03
C TYR A 9 13.24 1.40 -13.07
N THR A 10 13.68 2.30 -12.21
CA THR A 10 15.11 2.60 -12.05
C THR A 10 15.81 1.45 -11.35
N ASP A 11 17.12 1.34 -11.53
CA ASP A 11 17.91 0.27 -10.92
C ASP A 11 17.93 0.42 -9.38
N LYS A 12 17.77 1.65 -8.87
CA LYS A 12 17.54 1.92 -7.46
C LYS A 12 16.21 1.37 -6.95
N GLN A 13 15.15 1.43 -7.75
CA GLN A 13 13.85 0.83 -7.39
C GLN A 13 13.94 -0.70 -7.39
N LYS A 14 14.61 -1.29 -8.39
CA LYS A 14 14.84 -2.74 -8.50
C LYS A 14 15.61 -3.27 -7.29
N ARG A 15 16.79 -2.69 -6.98
CA ARG A 15 17.57 -3.07 -5.78
C ARG A 15 16.79 -2.93 -4.47
N LYS A 16 15.95 -1.90 -4.34
CA LYS A 16 15.10 -1.74 -3.17
C LYS A 16 14.06 -2.86 -3.07
N ALA A 17 13.44 -3.24 -4.19
CA ALA A 17 12.50 -4.36 -4.20
C ALA A 17 13.20 -5.66 -3.81
N GLU A 18 14.36 -5.95 -4.40
CA GLU A 18 15.18 -7.14 -4.09
C GLU A 18 15.51 -7.22 -2.58
N HIS A 19 15.98 -6.13 -1.96
CA HIS A 19 16.25 -6.13 -0.52
C HIS A 19 15.01 -6.35 0.36
N ILE A 20 13.83 -5.88 -0.07
CA ILE A 20 12.59 -6.10 0.67
C ILE A 20 12.13 -7.55 0.49
N GLU A 21 12.22 -8.08 -0.72
CA GLU A 21 11.91 -9.47 -1.07
C GLU A 21 12.76 -10.43 -0.23
N GLU A 22 14.08 -10.26 -0.25
CA GLU A 22 15.04 -11.05 0.54
C GLU A 22 14.67 -11.04 2.04
N SER A 23 14.28 -9.88 2.58
CA SER A 23 13.84 -9.78 3.98
C SER A 23 12.56 -10.56 4.28
N TYR A 24 11.65 -10.68 3.32
CA TYR A 24 10.43 -11.49 3.47
C TYR A 24 10.70 -12.97 3.25
N GLU A 25 11.56 -13.34 2.30
CA GLU A 25 12.00 -14.73 2.10
C GLU A 25 12.70 -15.28 3.35
N HIS A 26 13.57 -14.49 3.98
CA HIS A 26 14.20 -14.85 5.25
C HIS A 26 13.19 -15.05 6.39
N LYS A 27 11.99 -14.45 6.29
CA LYS A 27 10.89 -14.67 7.24
C LYS A 27 10.00 -15.85 6.87
N GLY A 28 10.37 -16.62 5.85
CA GLY A 28 9.64 -17.80 5.38
C GLY A 28 8.48 -17.49 4.43
N VAL A 29 8.37 -16.26 3.91
CA VAL A 29 7.35 -15.94 2.90
C VAL A 29 7.77 -16.54 1.56
N PRO A 30 6.88 -17.24 0.83
CA PRO A 30 7.20 -17.76 -0.50
C PRO A 30 7.64 -16.66 -1.46
N LYS A 31 8.62 -16.95 -2.30
CA LYS A 31 9.26 -16.00 -3.23
C LYS A 31 8.26 -15.12 -3.99
N ASP A 32 7.26 -15.72 -4.63
CA ASP A 32 6.26 -14.96 -5.41
C ASP A 32 5.48 -13.94 -4.56
N GLN A 33 5.20 -14.28 -3.30
CA GLN A 33 4.51 -13.40 -2.36
C GLN A 33 5.45 -12.33 -1.79
N ALA A 34 6.70 -12.69 -1.53
CA ALA A 34 7.75 -11.77 -1.08
C ALA A 34 8.03 -10.71 -2.16
N GLU A 35 8.20 -11.14 -3.41
CA GLU A 35 8.37 -10.28 -4.58
C GLU A 35 7.16 -9.35 -4.74
N ALA A 36 5.94 -9.90 -4.70
CA ALA A 36 4.72 -9.10 -4.84
C ALA A 36 4.63 -8.01 -3.75
N SER A 37 4.96 -8.36 -2.50
CA SER A 37 4.96 -7.44 -1.36
C SER A 37 6.05 -6.36 -1.48
N ALA A 38 7.23 -6.75 -1.97
CA ALA A 38 8.34 -5.84 -2.21
C ALA A 38 7.98 -4.79 -3.28
N TRP A 39 7.49 -5.22 -4.43
CA TRP A 39 7.09 -4.32 -5.51
C TRP A 39 5.90 -3.44 -5.12
N ALA A 40 4.94 -3.95 -4.34
CA ALA A 40 3.85 -3.15 -3.80
C ALA A 40 4.38 -2.02 -2.89
N THR A 41 5.38 -2.32 -2.05
CA THR A 41 6.01 -1.33 -1.18
C THR A 41 6.75 -0.26 -1.98
N VAL A 42 7.55 -0.65 -2.97
CA VAL A 42 8.26 0.29 -3.85
C VAL A 42 7.27 1.18 -4.61
N ASN A 43 6.22 0.59 -5.18
CA ASN A 43 5.18 1.33 -5.91
C ASN A 43 4.45 2.32 -5.00
N LYS A 44 4.12 1.91 -3.77
CA LYS A 44 3.48 2.80 -2.80
C LYS A 44 4.35 4.02 -2.48
N GLN A 45 5.66 3.83 -2.35
CA GLN A 45 6.61 4.89 -2.01
C GLN A 45 7.01 5.79 -3.19
N SER A 46 6.87 5.31 -4.43
CA SER A 46 7.34 5.99 -5.63
C SER A 46 6.23 6.47 -6.57
N GLY A 47 5.02 5.94 -6.41
CA GLY A 47 3.94 6.12 -7.39
C GLY A 47 4.07 5.21 -8.63
N GLY A 48 5.04 4.29 -8.65
CA GLY A 48 5.32 3.37 -9.75
C GLY A 48 6.69 3.60 -10.37
N GLY A 49 6.90 3.12 -11.61
CA GLY A 49 8.18 3.25 -12.31
C GLY A 49 8.60 4.72 -12.51
N GLU A 50 9.85 5.05 -12.20
CA GLU A 50 10.38 6.42 -12.29
C GLU A 50 11.07 6.74 -13.64
N LYS A 51 11.27 5.74 -14.51
CA LYS A 51 11.77 5.98 -15.88
C LYS A 51 10.65 6.52 -16.79
N LYS A 52 11.02 6.94 -18.00
CA LYS A 52 10.10 7.47 -19.01
C LYS A 52 8.95 6.49 -19.26
N GLY A 53 7.71 7.00 -19.25
CA GLY A 53 6.51 6.19 -19.44
C GLY A 53 6.03 5.42 -18.20
N GLY A 54 6.69 5.57 -17.04
CA GLY A 54 6.25 5.08 -15.74
C GLY A 54 5.47 6.14 -14.94
N SER A 55 4.47 5.70 -14.18
CA SER A 55 3.60 6.60 -13.40
C SER A 55 4.32 7.35 -12.27
N GLY A 56 5.39 6.76 -11.72
CA GLY A 56 6.21 7.38 -10.67
C GLY A 56 7.03 8.57 -11.16
N LYS A 57 7.13 8.78 -12.47
CA LYS A 57 7.75 9.98 -13.06
C LYS A 57 6.91 11.24 -12.84
N ALA A 58 5.58 11.11 -12.82
CA ALA A 58 4.67 12.23 -12.58
C ALA A 58 4.44 12.50 -11.08
N THR A 59 4.80 11.56 -10.20
CA THR A 59 4.67 11.73 -8.75
C THR A 59 5.72 12.70 -8.23
N SER A 60 5.29 13.73 -7.50
CA SER A 60 6.19 14.75 -6.98
C SER A 60 7.11 14.20 -5.87
N SER A 61 8.24 14.88 -5.64
CA SER A 61 9.18 14.54 -4.56
C SER A 61 8.52 14.62 -3.18
N SER A 62 7.66 15.62 -2.97
CA SER A 62 6.90 15.80 -1.73
C SER A 62 5.94 14.64 -1.48
N GLU A 63 5.17 14.23 -2.48
CA GLU A 63 4.27 13.07 -2.36
C GLU A 63 5.03 11.78 -2.06
N LYS A 64 6.17 11.54 -2.73
CA LYS A 64 7.03 10.38 -2.44
C LYS A 64 7.55 10.40 -1.00
N LYS A 65 7.94 11.57 -0.50
CA LYS A 65 8.39 11.74 0.90
C LYS A 65 7.26 11.42 1.86
N THR A 66 6.07 11.98 1.64
CA THR A 66 4.88 11.72 2.45
C THR A 66 4.53 10.23 2.44
N ALA A 67 4.50 9.59 1.28
CA ALA A 67 4.21 8.16 1.16
C ALA A 67 5.21 7.27 1.93
N ARG A 68 6.51 7.61 1.91
CA ARG A 68 7.54 6.91 2.71
C ARG A 68 7.31 7.11 4.20
N SER A 69 7.05 8.34 4.63
CA SER A 69 6.77 8.67 6.04
C SER A 69 5.54 7.91 6.54
N ASP A 70 4.45 7.91 5.77
CA ASP A 70 3.22 7.21 6.13
C ASP A 70 3.43 5.69 6.20
N SER A 71 4.23 5.13 5.29
CA SER A 71 4.58 3.70 5.33
C SER A 71 5.35 3.36 6.60
N ALA A 72 6.32 4.19 6.99
CA ALA A 72 7.10 4.00 8.21
C ALA A 72 6.24 4.13 9.49
N LYS A 73 5.38 5.16 9.58
CA LYS A 73 4.45 5.34 10.70
C LYS A 73 3.51 4.14 10.86
N ARG A 74 3.05 3.57 9.75
CA ARG A 74 2.17 2.41 9.75
C ARG A 74 2.89 1.14 10.17
N ALA A 75 4.13 0.93 9.72
CA ALA A 75 4.95 -0.17 10.20
C ALA A 75 5.17 -0.07 11.72
N ALA A 76 5.41 1.14 12.25
CA ALA A 76 5.55 1.37 13.69
C ALA A 76 4.25 1.05 14.46
N LYS A 77 3.09 1.54 13.98
CA LYS A 77 1.77 1.22 14.56
C LYS A 77 1.50 -0.28 14.59
N SER A 78 1.82 -0.98 13.49
CA SER A 78 1.64 -2.43 13.42
C SER A 78 2.50 -3.17 14.45
N ARG A 79 3.74 -2.74 14.70
CA ARG A 79 4.59 -3.28 15.78
C ARG A 79 4.04 -3.03 17.18
N GLN A 80 3.23 -1.98 17.34
CA GLN A 80 2.50 -1.68 18.58
C GLN A 80 1.16 -2.45 18.68
N GLY A 81 0.90 -3.42 17.80
CA GLY A 81 -0.35 -4.21 17.81
C GLY A 81 -1.56 -3.50 17.19
N HIS A 82 -1.37 -2.31 16.62
CA HIS A 82 -2.46 -1.54 16.00
C HIS A 82 -2.59 -1.95 14.53
N SER A 83 -3.34 -3.02 14.26
CA SER A 83 -3.65 -3.44 12.89
C SER A 83 -4.43 -2.35 12.15
N ARG A 84 -4.20 -2.20 10.84
CA ARG A 84 -4.93 -1.22 10.03
C ARG A 84 -6.41 -1.52 9.94
N THR A 85 -6.77 -2.80 10.01
CA THR A 85 -8.14 -3.29 9.95
C THR A 85 -8.78 -3.41 11.34
N SER A 86 -8.12 -2.95 12.41
CA SER A 86 -8.75 -2.95 13.73
C SER A 86 -9.92 -1.97 13.78
N ASP A 87 -10.90 -2.27 14.61
CA ASP A 87 -12.07 -1.40 14.82
C ASP A 87 -11.64 0.01 15.20
N SER A 88 -10.71 0.13 16.14
CA SER A 88 -10.15 1.41 16.58
C SER A 88 -9.48 2.19 15.45
N SER A 89 -8.82 1.50 14.52
CA SER A 89 -8.20 2.12 13.35
C SER A 89 -9.28 2.64 12.40
N LEU A 90 -10.29 1.83 12.07
CA LEU A 90 -11.38 2.19 11.15
C LEU A 90 -12.15 3.43 11.61
N GLU A 91 -12.46 3.54 12.90
CA GLU A 91 -13.21 4.69 13.45
C GLU A 91 -12.47 6.04 13.28
N THR A 92 -11.14 6.03 13.36
CA THR A 92 -10.31 7.24 13.23
C THR A 92 -10.09 7.68 11.79
N GLN A 93 -10.40 6.83 10.80
CA GLN A 93 -10.17 7.15 9.40
C GLN A 93 -11.15 8.21 8.86
N SER A 94 -10.74 8.93 7.82
CA SER A 94 -11.64 9.81 7.08
C SER A 94 -12.63 9.01 6.23
N LYS A 95 -13.81 9.56 5.95
CA LYS A 95 -14.81 8.93 5.06
C LYS A 95 -14.19 8.51 3.72
N GLN A 96 -13.32 9.36 3.14
CA GLN A 96 -12.64 9.05 1.89
C GLN A 96 -11.67 7.86 1.99
N SER A 97 -10.97 7.71 3.11
CA SER A 97 -10.08 6.56 3.33
C SER A 97 -10.90 5.27 3.45
N LEU A 98 -11.99 5.31 4.21
CA LEU A 98 -12.92 4.19 4.35
C LEU A 98 -13.57 3.80 3.02
N MET A 99 -13.96 4.78 2.19
CA MET A 99 -14.47 4.51 0.84
C MET A 99 -13.43 3.82 -0.06
N LYS A 100 -12.15 4.19 0.05
CA LYS A 100 -11.06 3.55 -0.72
C LYS A 100 -10.82 2.12 -0.25
N GLU A 101 -10.90 1.88 1.06
CA GLU A 101 -10.74 0.54 1.65
C GLU A 101 -11.95 -0.36 1.30
N ALA A 102 -13.17 0.19 1.39
CA ALA A 102 -14.38 -0.49 0.95
C ALA A 102 -14.36 -0.81 -0.56
N ARG A 103 -13.72 0.03 -1.37
CA ARG A 103 -13.48 -0.26 -2.80
C ARG A 103 -12.55 -1.46 -2.99
N SER A 104 -11.48 -1.58 -2.19
CA SER A 104 -10.56 -2.72 -2.30
C SER A 104 -11.16 -4.04 -1.79
N LYS A 105 -12.20 -3.98 -0.95
CA LYS A 105 -12.98 -5.14 -0.51
C LYS A 105 -14.25 -5.39 -1.35
N ASP A 106 -14.40 -4.69 -2.48
CA ASP A 106 -15.56 -4.80 -3.38
C ASP A 106 -16.94 -4.61 -2.72
N ILE A 107 -17.01 -3.78 -1.67
CA ILE A 107 -18.26 -3.47 -0.98
C ILE A 107 -19.17 -2.66 -1.91
N LYS A 108 -20.31 -3.26 -2.28
CA LYS A 108 -21.36 -2.64 -3.10
C LYS A 108 -22.07 -1.56 -2.28
N GLY A 109 -22.50 -0.48 -2.94
CA GLY A 109 -23.17 0.63 -2.27
C GLY A 109 -22.26 1.56 -1.43
N ARG A 110 -20.94 1.30 -1.36
CA ARG A 110 -19.98 2.14 -0.60
C ARG A 110 -20.05 3.64 -0.89
N SER A 111 -20.47 4.04 -2.09
CA SER A 111 -20.55 5.45 -2.50
C SER A 111 -21.71 6.19 -1.83
N THR A 112 -22.78 5.50 -1.44
CA THR A 112 -23.93 6.10 -0.77
C THR A 112 -23.82 5.99 0.76
N MET A 113 -22.94 5.13 1.27
CA MET A 113 -22.74 4.92 2.70
C MET A 113 -22.22 6.18 3.43
N THR A 114 -22.71 6.38 4.65
CA THR A 114 -22.15 7.34 5.61
C THR A 114 -20.80 6.84 6.15
N LYS A 115 -20.08 7.69 6.90
CA LYS A 115 -18.83 7.26 7.55
C LYS A 115 -19.07 6.06 8.47
N ALA A 116 -20.11 6.11 9.31
CA ALA A 116 -20.45 5.04 10.24
C ALA A 116 -20.79 3.73 9.50
N GLN A 117 -21.62 3.81 8.45
CA GLN A 117 -21.97 2.64 7.63
C GLN A 117 -20.76 2.04 6.92
N LEU A 118 -19.80 2.86 6.46
CA LEU A 118 -18.56 2.35 5.88
C LEU A 118 -17.68 1.63 6.91
N VAL A 119 -17.62 2.14 8.14
CA VAL A 119 -16.88 1.45 9.21
C VAL A 119 -17.55 0.11 9.52
N GLU A 120 -18.86 0.10 9.73
CA GLU A 120 -19.62 -1.13 9.99
C GLU A 120 -19.46 -2.16 8.86
N ALA A 121 -19.62 -1.73 7.59
CA ALA A 121 -19.42 -2.61 6.45
C ALA A 121 -17.99 -3.17 6.38
N LEU A 122 -16.97 -2.39 6.78
CA LEU A 122 -15.58 -2.84 6.81
C LEU A 122 -15.24 -3.78 7.98
N LYS A 123 -15.99 -3.69 9.09
CA LYS A 123 -15.90 -4.60 10.24
C LYS A 123 -16.42 -6.00 9.92
N HIS A 124 -17.43 -6.09 9.05
CA HIS A 124 -18.08 -7.34 8.68
C HIS A 124 -17.65 -7.92 7.32
N ALA A 125 -16.67 -7.31 6.66
CA ALA A 125 -16.14 -7.73 5.35
C ALA A 125 -14.77 -8.40 5.46
#